data_AF-A0A2N5FUT5-F1
#
_entry.id   AF-A0A2N5FUT5-F1
#
_cell.length_a   1.000
_cell.length_b   1.000
_cell.length_c   1.000
_cell.angle_alpha   90.00
_cell.angle_beta   90.00
_cell.angle_gamma   90.00
#
_symmetry.space_group_name_H-M   'P 1'
#
loop_
_entity.id
_entity.type
_entity.pdbx_description
1 polymer ?
#
loop_
_entity_poly.entity_id
_entity_poly.type
_entity_poly.pdbx_seq_one_letter_code
_entity_poly.pdbx_strand_id
1 'polypeptide(L)'
;MTKEESQIAWGKIKDEYGVSRTEDLFSLNDPVEYQCSFIDEVVKKVKSIQRDLNYYRHDEFDDLIHRMDSVAYDVSNLDDEINEIRTAIEEVREWGSQWKELCKKLILEHKINIDDIGL
;
A
#
# COMPACT_ATOMS: atom_id res chain seq x y z
N MET A 1 -16.00 18.79 -19.12
CA MET A 1 -15.54 17.46 -19.58
C MET A 1 -16.13 16.43 -18.64
N THR A 2 -16.87 15.46 -19.17
CA THR A 2 -17.48 14.37 -18.40
C THR A 2 -16.44 13.26 -18.13
N LYS A 3 -16.73 12.38 -17.18
CA LYS A 3 -15.84 11.25 -16.85
C LYS A 3 -15.56 10.34 -18.06
N GLU A 4 -16.58 10.08 -18.88
CA GLU A 4 -16.48 9.26 -20.09
C GLU A 4 -15.62 9.93 -21.16
N GLU A 5 -15.79 11.25 -21.37
CA GLU A 5 -14.95 12.02 -22.29
C GLU A 5 -13.47 11.97 -21.88
N SER A 6 -13.18 12.12 -20.58
CA SER A 6 -11.82 12.01 -20.05
C SER A 6 -11.22 10.62 -20.28
N GLN A 7 -11.98 9.55 -20.04
CA GLN A 7 -11.48 8.18 -20.23
C GLN A 7 -11.14 7.88 -21.69
N ILE A 8 -11.99 8.33 -22.63
CA ILE A 8 -11.73 8.17 -24.06
C ILE A 8 -10.49 8.97 -24.48
N ALA A 9 -10.34 10.20 -23.97
CA ALA A 9 -9.19 11.04 -24.27
C ALA A 9 -7.88 10.40 -23.77
N TRP A 10 -7.85 9.93 -22.52
CA TRP A 10 -6.69 9.24 -21.96
C TRP A 10 -6.37 7.91 -22.64
N GLY A 11 -7.39 7.17 -23.10
CA GLY A 11 -7.18 5.96 -23.89
C GLY A 11 -6.41 6.25 -25.18
N LYS A 12 -6.85 7.25 -25.94
CA LYS A 12 -6.19 7.66 -27.19
C LYS A 12 -4.75 8.11 -26.98
N ILE A 13 -4.49 8.90 -25.93
CA ILE A 13 -3.14 9.35 -25.60
C ILE A 13 -2.23 8.16 -25.31
N LYS A 14 -2.72 7.19 -24.54
CA LYS A 14 -1.93 5.99 -24.22
C LYS A 14 -1.64 5.13 -25.44
N ASP A 15 -2.61 4.97 -26.35
CA ASP A 15 -2.43 4.27 -27.62
C ASP A 15 -1.39 4.96 -28.52
N GLU A 16 -1.43 6.30 -28.61
CA GLU A 16 -0.49 7.09 -29.44
C GLU A 16 0.96 6.96 -28.95
N TYR A 17 1.17 6.93 -27.64
CA TYR A 17 2.49 6.80 -27.03
C TYR A 17 2.91 5.33 -26.81
N GLY A 18 2.05 4.37 -27.16
CA GLY A 18 2.33 2.94 -27.05
C GLY A 18 2.49 2.43 -25.61
N VAL A 19 1.80 3.06 -24.64
CA VAL A 19 1.91 2.71 -23.22
C VAL A 19 0.59 2.18 -22.67
N SER A 20 0.67 1.43 -21.58
CA SER A 20 -0.51 0.80 -20.98
C SER A 20 -1.05 1.58 -19.78
N ARG A 21 -0.15 2.21 -19.01
CA ARG A 21 -0.46 2.96 -17.80
C ARG A 21 -0.19 4.44 -18.00
N THR A 22 -0.82 5.26 -17.18
CA THR A 22 -0.61 6.71 -17.23
C THR A 22 0.75 7.06 -16.62
N GLU A 23 1.18 6.29 -15.62
CA GLU A 23 2.48 6.34 -14.97
C GLU A 23 3.62 6.22 -16.00
N ASP A 24 3.47 5.33 -16.99
CA ASP A 24 4.42 5.14 -18.09
C ASP A 24 4.65 6.42 -18.90
N LEU A 25 3.58 7.22 -19.13
CA LEU A 25 3.68 8.49 -19.88
C LEU A 25 4.58 9.50 -19.17
N PHE A 26 4.63 9.45 -17.85
CA PHE A 26 5.31 10.43 -17.01
C PHE A 26 6.55 9.85 -16.31
N SER A 27 6.93 8.60 -16.63
CA SER A 27 8.03 7.88 -15.98
C SER A 27 7.89 7.86 -14.45
N LEU A 28 6.68 7.62 -13.96
CA LEU A 28 6.37 7.47 -12.53
C LEU A 28 6.42 5.99 -12.16
N ASN A 29 6.56 5.72 -10.86
CA ASN A 29 6.45 4.36 -10.34
C ASN A 29 5.04 3.83 -10.54
N ASP A 30 4.94 2.51 -10.63
CA ASP A 30 3.66 1.83 -10.67
C ASP A 30 2.83 2.08 -9.40
N PRO A 31 1.49 2.01 -9.50
CA PRO A 31 0.62 2.06 -8.33
C PRO A 31 0.98 0.93 -7.37
N VAL A 32 1.12 1.27 -6.09
CA VAL A 32 1.39 0.30 -5.03
C VAL A 32 0.22 -0.66 -4.88
N GLU A 33 0.51 -1.93 -4.62
CA GLU A 33 -0.50 -2.95 -4.39
C GLU A 33 -1.40 -2.62 -3.19
N TYR A 34 -2.63 -3.12 -3.23
CA TYR A 34 -3.61 -2.87 -2.19
C TYR A 34 -3.26 -3.61 -0.89
N GLN A 35 -3.01 -2.85 0.18
CA GLN A 35 -2.42 -3.40 1.43
C GLN A 35 -3.44 -3.90 2.47
N CYS A 36 -4.75 -3.65 2.31
CA CYS A 36 -5.70 -3.98 3.39
C CYS A 36 -5.80 -5.49 3.67
N SER A 37 -5.62 -6.35 2.66
CA SER A 37 -5.59 -7.81 2.87
C SER A 37 -4.42 -8.25 3.75
N PHE A 38 -3.24 -7.66 3.57
CA PHE A 38 -2.06 -7.95 4.38
C PHE A 38 -2.26 -7.50 5.83
N ILE A 39 -2.82 -6.30 6.03
CA ILE A 39 -3.16 -5.79 7.38
C ILE A 39 -4.17 -6.72 8.07
N ASP A 40 -5.19 -7.19 7.34
CA ASP A 40 -6.19 -8.12 7.88
C ASP A 40 -5.57 -9.45 8.32
N GLU A 41 -4.56 -9.94 7.61
CA GLU A 41 -3.83 -11.16 7.97
C GLU A 41 -3.01 -10.98 9.26
N VAL A 42 -2.27 -9.88 9.37
CA VAL A 42 -1.54 -9.52 10.60
C VAL A 42 -2.50 -9.42 11.79
N VAL A 43 -3.64 -8.76 11.61
CA VAL A 43 -4.68 -8.64 12.66
C VAL A 43 -5.21 -10.01 13.08
N LYS A 44 -5.46 -10.92 12.13
CA LYS A 44 -5.91 -12.29 12.44
C LYS A 44 -4.84 -13.06 13.22
N LYS A 45 -3.58 -12.95 12.83
CA LYS A 45 -2.46 -13.64 13.49
C LYS A 45 -2.26 -13.16 14.92
N VAL A 46 -2.27 -11.85 15.16
CA VAL A 46 -2.24 -11.27 16.51
C VAL A 46 -3.39 -11.78 17.38
N LYS A 47 -4.61 -11.84 16.82
CA LYS A 47 -5.77 -12.40 17.54
C LYS A 47 -5.61 -13.89 17.85
N SER A 48 -4.99 -14.67 16.96
CA SER A 48 -4.70 -16.08 17.25
C SER A 48 -3.72 -16.22 18.39
N ILE A 49 -2.58 -15.51 18.34
CA ILE A 49 -1.58 -15.53 19.42
C ILE A 49 -2.21 -15.17 20.77
N GLN A 50 -3.05 -14.13 20.82
CA GLN A 50 -3.75 -13.73 22.03
C GLN A 50 -4.69 -14.82 22.56
N ARG A 51 -5.42 -15.49 21.67
CA ARG A 51 -6.28 -16.61 22.03
C ARG A 51 -5.46 -17.79 22.55
N ASP A 52 -4.39 -18.12 21.86
CA ASP A 52 -3.54 -19.27 22.16
C ASP A 52 -2.85 -19.08 23.53
N LEU A 53 -2.30 -17.90 23.79
CA LEU A 53 -1.76 -17.52 25.11
C LEU A 53 -2.79 -17.59 26.25
N ASN A 54 -4.06 -17.23 25.98
CA ASN A 54 -5.13 -17.36 26.98
C ASN A 54 -5.46 -18.82 27.30
N TYR A 55 -5.38 -19.72 26.33
CA TYR A 55 -5.58 -21.15 26.56
C TYR A 55 -4.42 -21.76 27.34
N TYR A 56 -3.18 -21.40 27.01
CA TYR A 56 -1.98 -22.00 27.62
C TYR A 56 -1.83 -21.68 29.10
N ARG A 57 -2.54 -20.65 29.60
CA ARG A 57 -2.64 -20.35 31.03
C ARG A 57 -3.16 -21.53 31.87
N HIS A 58 -3.82 -22.50 31.25
CA HIS A 58 -4.41 -23.66 31.91
C HIS A 58 -3.64 -24.98 31.66
N ASP A 59 -2.52 -24.93 30.94
CA ASP A 59 -1.76 -26.12 30.53
C ASP A 59 -0.72 -26.54 31.57
N GLU A 60 -0.29 -27.80 31.51
CA GLU A 60 0.83 -28.32 32.29
C GLU A 60 2.18 -27.82 31.74
N PHE A 61 3.22 -27.83 32.59
CA PHE A 61 4.49 -27.16 32.31
C PHE A 61 5.20 -27.65 31.03
N ASP A 62 5.20 -28.96 30.78
CA ASP A 62 5.90 -29.55 29.63
C ASP A 62 5.21 -29.23 28.29
N ASP A 63 3.87 -29.15 28.27
CA ASP A 63 3.10 -28.73 27.10
C ASP A 63 3.28 -27.23 26.80
N LEU A 64 3.52 -26.43 27.85
CA LEU A 64 3.75 -24.99 27.77
C LEU A 64 5.03 -24.65 27.02
N ILE A 65 6.11 -25.44 27.19
CA ILE A 65 7.40 -25.20 26.51
C ILE A 65 7.24 -25.29 24.99
N HIS A 66 6.64 -26.37 24.49
CA HIS A 66 6.45 -26.56 23.04
C HIS A 66 5.51 -25.51 22.42
N ARG A 67 4.50 -25.09 23.17
CA ARG A 67 3.56 -24.06 22.74
C ARG A 67 4.17 -22.66 22.76
N MET A 68 5.07 -22.38 23.70
CA MET A 68 5.84 -21.13 23.74
C MET A 68 6.79 -20.98 22.54
N ASP A 69 7.43 -22.07 22.09
CA ASP A 69 8.27 -22.04 20.88
C ASP A 69 7.44 -21.67 19.64
N SER A 70 6.21 -22.19 19.53
CA SER A 70 5.28 -21.82 18.44
C SER A 70 4.91 -20.34 18.48
N VAL A 71 4.60 -19.80 19.66
CA VAL A 71 4.28 -18.37 19.82
C VAL A 71 5.50 -17.50 19.50
N ALA A 72 6.70 -17.91 19.91
CA ALA A 72 7.92 -17.19 19.60
C ALA A 72 8.17 -17.12 18.08
N TYR A 73 7.91 -18.22 17.37
CA TYR A 73 7.97 -18.24 15.91
C TYR A 73 6.93 -17.31 15.27
N ASP A 74 5.67 -17.35 15.72
CA ASP A 74 4.62 -16.49 15.18
C ASP A 74 4.90 -15.00 15.44
N VAL A 75 5.46 -14.66 16.61
CA VAL A 75 5.88 -13.30 16.96
C VAL A 75 7.07 -12.84 16.13
N SER A 76 8.05 -13.72 15.85
CA SER A 76 9.17 -13.38 14.97
C SER A 76 8.68 -13.00 13.57
N ASN A 77 7.76 -13.80 13.02
CA ASN A 77 7.22 -13.54 11.69
C ASN A 77 6.34 -12.28 11.64
N LEU A 78 5.76 -11.84 12.77
CA LEU A 78 5.02 -10.57 12.83
C LEU A 78 5.94 -9.36 12.62
N ASP A 79 7.21 -9.41 13.04
CA ASP A 79 8.14 -8.30 12.81
C ASP A 79 8.41 -8.11 11.31
N ASP A 80 8.64 -9.22 10.60
CA ASP A 80 8.82 -9.23 9.15
C ASP A 80 7.57 -8.68 8.43
N GLU A 81 6.38 -9.21 8.76
CA GLU A 81 5.10 -8.76 8.18
C GLU A 81 4.83 -7.26 8.44
N ILE A 82 5.18 -6.74 9.62
CA ILE A 82 5.05 -5.31 9.94
C ILE A 82 6.04 -4.46 9.13
N ASN A 83 7.27 -4.95 8.92
CA ASN A 83 8.26 -4.25 8.11
C ASN A 83 7.86 -4.22 6.63
N GLU A 84 7.22 -5.28 6.11
CA GLU A 84 6.62 -5.28 4.77
C GLU A 84 5.53 -4.20 4.63
N ILE A 85 4.62 -4.10 5.60
CA ILE A 85 3.60 -3.04 5.62
C ILE A 85 4.24 -1.64 5.64
N ARG A 86 5.32 -1.44 6.42
CA ARG A 86 6.04 -0.16 6.45
C ARG A 86 6.62 0.19 5.08
N THR A 87 7.25 -0.76 4.42
CA THR A 87 7.79 -0.57 3.06
C THR A 87 6.68 -0.15 2.10
N ALA A 88 5.56 -0.87 2.08
CA ALA A 88 4.43 -0.54 1.20
C ALA A 88 3.86 0.86 1.48
N ILE A 89 3.82 1.31 2.74
CA ILE A 89 3.39 2.67 3.09
C ILE A 89 4.34 3.73 2.53
N GLU A 90 5.66 3.50 2.61
CA GLU A 90 6.63 4.43 2.04
C GLU A 90 6.57 4.44 0.51
N GLU A 91 6.31 3.30 -0.13
CA GLU A 91 6.05 3.25 -1.58
C GLU A 91 4.80 4.08 -1.95
N VAL A 92 3.71 4.01 -1.17
CA VAL A 92 2.51 4.82 -1.42
C VAL A 92 2.82 6.30 -1.29
N ARG A 93 3.61 6.66 -0.27
CA ARG A 93 4.04 8.05 -0.06
C ARG A 93 4.89 8.53 -1.23
N GLU A 94 5.83 7.73 -1.71
CA GLU A 94 6.67 8.06 -2.85
C GLU A 94 5.83 8.22 -4.12
N TRP A 95 4.94 7.27 -4.40
CA TRP A 95 4.03 7.35 -5.54
C TRP A 95 3.19 8.64 -5.52
N GLY A 96 2.61 9.00 -4.37
CA GLY A 96 1.89 10.27 -4.19
C GLY A 96 2.78 11.51 -4.34
N SER A 97 4.03 11.43 -3.90
CA SER A 97 5.03 12.50 -4.04
C SER A 97 5.37 12.74 -5.51
N GLN A 98 5.59 11.69 -6.29
CA GLN A 98 5.87 11.76 -7.73
C GLN A 98 4.73 12.47 -8.49
N TRP A 99 3.48 12.12 -8.20
CA TRP A 99 2.32 12.81 -8.78
C TRP A 99 2.24 14.28 -8.38
N LYS A 100 2.50 14.60 -7.11
CA LYS A 100 2.51 15.98 -6.61
C LYS A 100 3.57 16.83 -7.33
N GLU A 101 4.78 16.30 -7.51
CA GLU A 101 5.85 17.01 -8.21
C GLU A 101 5.56 17.17 -9.71
N LEU A 102 4.95 16.17 -10.36
CA LEU A 102 4.48 16.31 -11.74
C LEU A 102 3.46 17.45 -11.85
N CYS A 103 2.45 17.49 -10.99
CA CYS A 103 1.44 18.55 -11.00
C CYS A 103 2.07 19.94 -10.80
N LYS A 104 3.01 20.09 -9.86
CA LYS A 104 3.73 21.35 -9.65
C LYS A 104 4.50 21.78 -10.90
N LYS A 105 5.20 20.86 -11.56
CA LYS A 105 5.93 21.14 -12.80
C LYS A 105 4.98 21.66 -13.88
N LEU A 106 3.86 20.97 -14.11
CA LEU A 106 2.87 21.36 -15.11
C LEU A 106 2.25 22.74 -14.82
N ILE A 107 1.95 23.05 -13.55
CA ILE A 107 1.45 24.37 -13.14
C ILE A 107 2.46 25.47 -13.50
N LEU A 108 3.75 25.26 -13.20
CA LEU A 108 4.80 26.21 -13.48
C LEU A 108 5.06 26.37 -14.98
N GLU A 109 5.16 25.26 -15.72
CA GLU A 109 5.46 25.24 -17.15
C GLU A 109 4.35 25.87 -17.98
N HIS A 110 3.08 25.56 -17.66
CA HIS A 110 1.93 26.08 -18.38
C HIS A 110 1.34 27.35 -17.76
N LYS A 111 1.96 27.90 -16.71
CA LYS A 111 1.50 29.09 -15.97
C LYS A 111 0.02 28.96 -15.58
N ILE A 112 -0.36 27.79 -15.11
CA ILE A 112 -1.74 27.51 -14.71
C ILE A 112 -2.04 28.35 -13.47
N ASN A 113 -3.08 29.17 -13.54
CA ASN A 113 -3.58 29.87 -12.36
C ASN A 113 -4.36 28.87 -11.49
N ILE A 114 -3.81 28.57 -10.32
CA ILE A 114 -4.41 27.62 -9.39
C ILE A 114 -5.73 28.13 -8.79
N ASP A 115 -5.95 29.44 -8.77
CA ASP A 115 -7.19 30.04 -8.24
C ASP A 115 -8.39 29.76 -9.16
N ASP A 116 -8.14 29.45 -10.44
CA ASP A 116 -9.17 29.08 -11.42
C ASP A 116 -9.53 27.58 -11.33
N ILE A 117 -8.71 26.79 -10.62
CA ILE A 117 -8.92 25.36 -10.37
C ILE A 117 -9.63 25.24 -9.03
N GLY A 118 -10.94 25.47 -9.00
CA GLY A 118 -11.73 25.41 -7.77
C GLY A 118 -11.53 24.09 -6.99
N LEU A 119 -10.79 24.19 -5.89
CA LEU A 119 -10.68 23.16 -4.84
C LEU A 119 -11.75 23.38 -3.78
#